data_AF-A0A354HQE3-F1
#
_entry.id   AF-A0A354HQE3-F1
#
_cell.length_a   1.000
_cell.length_b   1.000
_cell.length_c   1.000
_cell.angle_alpha   90.00
_cell.angle_beta   90.00
_cell.angle_gamma   90.00
#
_symmetry.space_group_name_H-M   'P 1'
#
loop_
_entity.id
_entity.type
_entity.pdbx_description
1 polymer ?
#
loop_
_entity_poly.entity_id
_entity_poly.type
_entity_poly.pdbx_seq_one_letter_code
_entity_poly.pdbx_strand_id
1 'polypeptide(L)'
;MVYRFYAEQGIITEPGEYGDKLQDLPRDISALVKVVQGLLIHVFWAERYGLNLPEERKQEVQLRKVRLQLQRIFQLDERPLETPRPMEKRLAGNCRDFATLLCSFLRSQGIPARARCGFGAYFRPGTYEDQWVCEYWHAEQKRWVLVDAQLDDLQRDVLGIRFDALDVPRNEFIVGGKAWHWCRQGEADPNDF
;
A
#
# COMPACT_ATOMS: atom_id res chain seq x y z
N MET A 1 8.94 -24.64 3.85
CA MET A 1 7.58 -24.36 3.32
C MET A 1 7.55 -22.89 2.90
N VAL A 2 7.45 -22.60 1.59
CA VAL A 2 7.72 -21.28 0.96
C VAL A 2 6.98 -20.09 1.59
N TYR A 3 5.85 -20.33 2.26
CA TYR A 3 5.05 -19.29 2.92
C TYR A 3 5.70 -18.68 4.17
N ARG A 4 6.53 -19.43 4.93
CA ARG A 4 7.15 -18.92 6.17
C ARG A 4 8.04 -17.70 5.91
N PHE A 5 8.85 -17.75 4.84
CA PHE A 5 9.71 -16.63 4.45
C PHE A 5 8.92 -15.33 4.21
N TYR A 6 7.72 -15.43 3.63
CA TYR A 6 6.89 -14.25 3.36
C TYR A 6 6.16 -13.71 4.59
N ALA A 7 6.13 -14.43 5.70
CA ALA A 7 5.60 -13.95 6.97
C ALA A 7 6.67 -13.21 7.81
N GLU A 8 7.96 -13.35 7.46
CA GLU A 8 9.05 -12.71 8.18
C GLU A 8 9.23 -11.24 7.78
N GLN A 9 9.52 -10.38 8.75
CA GLN A 9 9.86 -8.99 8.50
C GLN A 9 11.18 -8.88 7.74
N GLY A 10 11.29 -7.87 6.87
CA GLY A 10 12.53 -7.52 6.18
C GLY A 10 12.99 -6.11 6.57
N ILE A 11 14.17 -5.69 6.11
CA ILE A 11 14.78 -4.38 6.45
C ILE A 11 13.85 -3.16 6.22
N ILE A 12 12.92 -3.27 5.27
CA ILE A 12 11.93 -2.22 4.96
C ILE A 12 10.69 -2.32 5.86
N THR A 13 10.23 -3.52 6.17
CA THR A 13 8.94 -3.79 6.82
C THR A 13 9.04 -4.00 8.32
N GLU A 14 10.25 -4.19 8.84
CA GLU A 14 10.52 -4.33 10.28
C GLU A 14 10.00 -3.10 11.06
N PRO A 15 9.04 -3.28 12.00
CA PRO A 15 8.49 -2.20 12.80
C PRO A 15 9.45 -1.70 13.89
N GLY A 16 10.49 -2.45 14.25
CA GLY A 16 11.45 -2.05 15.29
C GLY A 16 10.78 -1.94 16.67
N GLU A 17 11.06 -0.87 17.42
CA GLU A 17 10.51 -0.68 18.77
C GLU A 17 8.96 -0.57 18.84
N TYR A 18 8.30 -0.41 17.69
CA TYR A 18 6.84 -0.30 17.61
C TYR A 18 6.13 -1.66 17.44
N GLY A 19 6.84 -2.78 17.43
CA GLY A 19 6.26 -4.11 17.21
C GLY A 19 5.07 -4.43 18.13
N ASP A 20 5.15 -4.05 19.41
CA ASP A 20 4.05 -4.25 20.37
C ASP A 20 2.80 -3.44 20.03
N LYS A 21 2.95 -2.30 19.33
CA LYS A 21 1.82 -1.45 18.89
C LYS A 21 1.02 -2.06 17.75
N LEU A 22 1.52 -3.11 17.10
CA LEU A 22 0.84 -3.78 15.99
C LEU A 22 -0.02 -4.98 16.47
N GLN A 23 0.08 -5.38 17.74
CA GLN A 23 -0.57 -6.60 18.26
C GLN A 23 -2.10 -6.53 18.26
N ASP A 24 -2.66 -5.34 18.53
CA ASP A 24 -4.11 -5.10 18.63
C ASP A 24 -4.75 -4.73 17.29
N LEU A 25 -3.98 -4.72 16.19
CA LEU A 25 -4.53 -4.39 14.88
C LEU A 25 -5.58 -5.42 14.43
N PRO A 26 -6.63 -4.97 13.71
CA PRO A 26 -7.65 -5.87 13.20
C PRO A 26 -7.05 -6.90 12.24
N ARG A 27 -7.59 -8.12 12.26
CA ARG A 27 -7.16 -9.22 11.38
C ARG A 27 -7.94 -9.31 10.07
N ASP A 28 -9.10 -8.65 10.01
CA ASP A 28 -9.85 -8.50 8.77
C ASP A 28 -9.12 -7.55 7.81
N ILE A 29 -9.02 -7.95 6.53
CA ILE A 29 -8.24 -7.20 5.54
C ILE A 29 -8.85 -5.82 5.25
N SER A 30 -10.18 -5.71 5.24
CA SER A 30 -10.87 -4.45 4.98
C SER A 30 -10.62 -3.46 6.12
N ALA A 31 -10.79 -3.92 7.35
CA ALA A 31 -10.51 -3.12 8.55
C ALA A 31 -9.03 -2.71 8.61
N LEU A 32 -8.10 -3.62 8.30
CA LEU A 32 -6.67 -3.32 8.31
C LEU A 32 -6.27 -2.29 7.25
N VAL A 33 -6.87 -2.35 6.05
CA VAL A 33 -6.70 -1.32 5.02
C VAL A 33 -7.23 0.03 5.49
N LYS A 34 -8.38 0.07 6.17
CA LYS A 34 -8.91 1.33 6.75
C LYS A 34 -7.97 1.91 7.81
N VAL A 35 -7.27 1.08 8.59
CA VAL A 35 -6.21 1.57 9.49
C VAL A 35 -5.09 2.23 8.69
N VAL A 36 -4.56 1.57 7.64
CA VAL A 36 -3.51 2.14 6.79
C VAL A 36 -3.94 3.47 6.16
N GLN A 37 -5.16 3.54 5.62
CA GLN A 37 -5.75 4.77 5.05
C GLN A 37 -5.98 5.87 6.09
N GLY A 38 -6.23 5.50 7.35
CA GLY A 38 -6.36 6.42 8.47
C GLY A 38 -5.03 6.97 8.99
N LEU A 39 -3.90 6.35 8.63
CA LEU A 39 -2.54 6.73 9.04
C LEU A 39 -1.76 7.45 7.95
N LEU A 40 -2.04 7.18 6.68
CA LEU A 40 -1.32 7.72 5.53
C LEU A 40 -2.20 8.66 4.70
N ILE A 41 -1.56 9.63 4.04
CA ILE A 41 -2.17 10.46 3.00
C ILE A 41 -1.25 10.44 1.77
N HIS A 42 -1.82 10.20 0.59
CA HIS A 42 -1.01 10.14 -0.62
C HIS A 42 -0.59 11.55 -1.07
N VAL A 43 0.72 11.78 -1.21
CA VAL A 43 1.31 13.11 -1.43
C VAL A 43 0.73 13.82 -2.65
N PHE A 44 0.50 13.11 -3.77
CA PHE A 44 -0.08 13.67 -5.00
C PHE A 44 -1.60 13.77 -5.00
N TRP A 45 -2.28 13.19 -3.99
CA TRP A 45 -3.73 13.32 -3.85
C TRP A 45 -4.14 14.31 -2.76
N ALA A 46 -3.22 14.74 -1.89
CA ALA A 46 -3.52 15.59 -0.74
C ALA A 46 -4.38 16.82 -1.07
N GLU A 47 -4.08 17.54 -2.16
CA GLU A 47 -4.86 18.71 -2.59
C GLU A 47 -6.31 18.35 -2.96
N ARG A 48 -6.55 17.17 -3.54
CA ARG A 48 -7.91 16.68 -3.85
C ARG A 48 -8.72 16.34 -2.59
N TYR A 49 -8.04 16.10 -1.47
CA TYR A 49 -8.67 16.00 -0.15
C TYR A 49 -8.80 17.36 0.57
N GLY A 50 -8.43 18.47 -0.08
CA GLY A 50 -8.43 19.81 0.52
C GLY A 50 -7.25 20.06 1.46
N LEU A 51 -6.20 19.22 1.42
CA LEU A 51 -5.01 19.36 2.25
C LEU A 51 -3.84 19.92 1.45
N ASN A 52 -3.41 21.14 1.79
CA ASN A 52 -2.18 21.72 1.27
C ASN A 52 -0.99 21.28 2.14
N LEU A 53 -0.21 20.30 1.68
CA LEU A 53 0.97 19.81 2.40
C LEU A 53 2.17 20.77 2.22
N PRO A 54 2.77 21.26 3.32
CA PRO A 54 4.06 21.97 3.26
C PRO A 54 5.14 21.11 2.62
N GLU A 55 6.14 21.74 1.98
CA GLU A 55 7.17 21.02 1.24
C GLU A 55 8.00 20.10 2.16
N GLU A 56 8.21 20.50 3.42
CA GLU A 56 8.88 19.67 4.42
C GLU A 56 8.09 18.39 4.72
N ARG A 57 6.75 18.45 4.74
CA ARG A 57 5.89 17.27 4.94
C ARG A 57 5.95 16.35 3.74
N LYS A 58 6.05 16.87 2.51
CA LYS A 58 6.17 16.04 1.31
C LYS A 58 7.45 15.20 1.31
N GLN A 59 8.52 15.64 1.99
CA GLN A 59 9.76 14.87 2.13
C GLN A 59 9.61 13.61 3.01
N GLU A 60 8.49 13.43 3.71
CA GLU A 60 8.21 12.22 4.50
C GLU A 60 8.19 10.93 3.64
N VAL A 61 7.95 11.04 2.33
CA VAL A 61 8.08 9.91 1.38
C VAL A 61 9.51 9.34 1.34
N GLN A 62 10.51 10.07 1.83
CA GLN A 62 11.90 9.61 1.91
C GLN A 62 12.21 8.77 3.15
N LEU A 63 11.28 8.63 4.11
CA LEU A 63 11.48 7.79 5.29
C LEU A 63 11.70 6.31 4.91
N ARG A 64 10.94 5.82 3.91
CA ARG A 64 11.03 4.53 3.21
C ARG A 64 10.96 3.23 4.04
N LYS A 65 11.34 3.25 5.32
CA LYS A 65 11.35 2.14 6.28
C LYS A 65 10.17 2.27 7.22
N VAL A 66 9.45 1.18 7.46
CA VAL A 66 8.25 1.16 8.30
C VAL A 66 8.55 1.62 9.73
N ARG A 67 9.69 1.23 10.34
CA ARG A 67 10.10 1.78 11.66
C ARG A 67 10.12 3.33 11.70
N LEU A 68 10.63 3.97 10.65
CA LEU A 68 10.70 5.44 10.57
C LEU A 68 9.34 6.07 10.25
N GLN A 69 8.54 5.41 9.42
CA GLN A 69 7.15 5.80 9.17
C GLN A 69 6.34 5.75 10.48
N LEU A 70 6.43 4.65 11.25
CA LEU A 70 5.74 4.50 12.54
C LEU A 70 6.21 5.53 13.56
N GLN A 71 7.52 5.77 13.67
CA GLN A 71 8.06 6.85 14.50
C GLN A 71 7.42 8.19 14.15
N ARG A 72 7.34 8.52 12.85
CA ARG A 72 6.76 9.79 12.41
C ARG A 72 5.25 9.86 12.64
N ILE A 73 4.53 8.76 12.42
CA ILE A 73 3.09 8.63 12.73
C ILE A 73 2.83 8.96 14.21
N PHE A 74 3.60 8.37 15.12
CA PHE A 74 3.44 8.63 16.56
C PHE A 74 3.87 10.04 16.97
N GLN A 75 4.87 10.65 16.31
CA GLN A 75 5.22 12.05 16.54
C GLN A 75 4.12 13.03 16.10
N LEU A 76 3.36 12.69 15.05
CA LEU A 76 2.22 13.50 14.58
C LEU A 76 1.00 13.32 15.48
N ASP A 77 0.79 12.10 15.98
CA ASP A 77 -0.34 11.75 16.85
C ASP A 77 -0.09 10.46 17.65
N GLU A 78 -0.03 10.58 18.99
CA GLU A 78 0.35 9.47 19.89
C GLU A 78 -0.75 8.43 20.13
N ARG A 79 -2.00 8.65 19.67
CA ARG A 79 -3.11 7.70 19.90
C ARG A 79 -2.82 6.34 19.23
N PRO A 80 -3.51 5.24 19.60
CA PRO A 80 -3.32 3.92 19.00
C PRO A 80 -3.45 3.91 17.46
N LEU A 81 -2.76 2.99 16.78
CA LEU A 81 -2.72 2.93 15.31
C LEU A 81 -4.11 2.78 14.67
N GLU A 82 -5.01 2.04 15.32
CA GLU A 82 -6.40 1.85 14.88
C GLU A 82 -7.24 3.14 14.91
N THR A 83 -6.82 4.15 15.65
CA THR A 83 -7.53 5.43 15.72
C THR A 83 -7.21 6.25 14.47
N PRO A 84 -8.20 6.55 13.61
CA PRO A 84 -7.96 7.33 12.41
C PRO A 84 -7.46 8.73 12.75
N ARG A 85 -6.52 9.25 11.95
CA ARG A 85 -5.99 10.59 12.14
C ARG A 85 -6.77 11.60 11.28
N PRO A 86 -6.95 12.84 11.78
CA PRO A 86 -7.19 13.99 10.91
C PRO A 86 -6.15 14.03 9.79
N MET A 87 -6.54 14.49 8.60
CA MET A 87 -5.69 14.38 7.41
C MET A 87 -4.35 15.11 7.58
N GLU A 88 -4.34 16.22 8.31
CA GLU A 88 -3.16 17.03 8.64
C GLU A 88 -2.14 16.25 9.49
N LYS A 89 -2.61 15.25 10.23
CA LYS A 89 -1.81 14.38 11.11
C LYS A 89 -1.53 13.01 10.51
N ARG A 90 -1.99 12.72 9.29
CA ARG A 90 -1.57 11.53 8.55
C ARG A 90 -0.16 11.75 8.03
N LEU A 91 0.63 10.68 7.97
CA LEU A 91 1.96 10.69 7.37
C LEU A 91 1.80 10.85 5.85
N ALA A 92 2.54 11.79 5.26
CA ALA A 92 2.57 11.92 3.81
C ALA A 92 3.39 10.76 3.22
N GLY A 93 2.76 9.98 2.34
CA GLY A 93 3.35 8.80 1.70
C GLY A 93 2.96 8.71 0.22
N ASN A 94 3.46 7.68 -0.46
CA ASN A 94 3.01 7.30 -1.81
C ASN A 94 2.57 5.83 -1.85
N CYS A 95 2.15 5.33 -3.02
CA CYS A 95 1.70 3.94 -3.22
C CYS A 95 2.61 2.89 -2.53
N ARG A 96 3.93 3.09 -2.56
CA ARG A 96 4.90 2.19 -1.91
C ARG A 96 4.76 2.21 -0.40
N ASP A 97 4.55 3.37 0.22
CA ASP A 97 4.40 3.48 1.67
C ASP A 97 3.12 2.76 2.14
N PHE A 98 2.01 2.91 1.40
CA PHE A 98 0.78 2.16 1.65
C PHE A 98 1.02 0.64 1.56
N ALA A 99 1.66 0.18 0.48
CA ALA A 99 1.93 -1.25 0.27
C ALA A 99 2.88 -1.85 1.33
N THR A 100 3.92 -1.11 1.72
CA THR A 100 4.92 -1.59 2.69
C THR A 100 4.40 -1.55 4.13
N LEU A 101 3.57 -0.56 4.49
CA LEU A 101 2.94 -0.50 5.81
C LEU A 101 1.93 -1.64 5.99
N LEU A 102 1.04 -1.88 5.01
CA LEU A 102 0.12 -3.02 5.04
C LEU A 102 0.88 -4.37 5.11
N CYS A 103 1.97 -4.51 4.34
CA CYS A 103 2.81 -5.70 4.38
C CYS A 103 3.39 -5.95 5.78
N SER A 104 3.87 -4.91 6.45
CA SER A 104 4.38 -5.00 7.83
C SER A 104 3.31 -5.47 8.81
N PHE A 105 2.10 -4.91 8.72
CA PHE A 105 0.97 -5.26 9.60
C PHE A 105 0.50 -6.70 9.39
N LEU A 106 0.42 -7.17 8.15
CA LEU A 106 0.07 -8.57 7.87
C LEU A 106 1.14 -9.53 8.41
N ARG A 107 2.42 -9.19 8.24
CA ARG A 107 3.54 -9.99 8.74
C ARG A 107 3.61 -10.05 10.27
N SER A 108 3.27 -8.97 10.98
CA SER A 108 3.18 -9.00 12.45
C SER A 108 2.08 -9.93 12.96
N GLN A 109 1.06 -10.19 12.13
CA GLN A 109 0.01 -11.18 12.41
C GLN A 109 0.37 -12.59 11.91
N GLY A 110 1.59 -12.79 11.39
CA GLY A 110 2.05 -14.07 10.84
C GLY A 110 1.45 -14.41 9.46
N ILE A 111 0.78 -13.45 8.80
CA ILE A 111 0.20 -13.65 7.47
C ILE A 111 1.31 -13.44 6.42
N PRO A 112 1.58 -14.43 5.55
CA PRO A 112 2.54 -14.27 4.46
C PRO A 112 2.12 -13.12 3.54
N ALA A 113 2.98 -12.10 3.41
CA ALA A 113 2.72 -10.92 2.59
C ALA A 113 3.99 -10.42 1.88
N ARG A 114 3.81 -9.70 0.77
CA ARG A 114 4.88 -9.02 0.02
C ARG A 114 4.37 -7.76 -0.66
N ALA A 115 5.16 -6.70 -0.63
CA ALA A 115 4.91 -5.54 -1.48
C ALA A 115 5.31 -5.86 -2.93
N ARG A 116 4.52 -5.39 -3.90
CA ARG A 116 4.74 -5.60 -5.34
C ARG A 116 4.85 -4.24 -6.02
N CYS A 117 5.95 -4.04 -6.74
CA CYS A 117 6.09 -2.97 -7.73
C CYS A 117 5.60 -3.49 -9.09
N GLY A 118 4.89 -2.65 -9.83
CA GLY A 118 4.34 -2.96 -11.13
C GLY A 118 3.63 -1.74 -11.69
N PHE A 119 2.57 -1.99 -12.44
CA PHE A 119 1.84 -0.94 -13.13
C PHE A 119 0.32 -1.11 -12.97
N GLY A 120 -0.38 -0.02 -12.68
CA GLY A 120 -1.84 0.04 -12.61
C GLY A 120 -2.44 0.46 -13.95
N ALA A 121 -3.32 -0.35 -14.51
CA ALA A 121 -4.05 -0.09 -15.76
C ALA A 121 -5.32 0.77 -15.56
N TYR A 122 -5.49 1.35 -14.37
CA TYR A 122 -6.75 1.94 -13.90
C TYR A 122 -6.67 3.43 -13.54
N PHE A 123 -5.51 4.06 -13.76
CA PHE A 123 -5.34 5.50 -13.50
C PHE A 123 -5.66 6.35 -14.73
N ARG A 124 -5.26 5.89 -15.92
CA ARG A 124 -5.53 6.55 -17.20
C ARG A 124 -5.86 5.49 -18.25
N PRO A 125 -6.97 5.65 -19.01
CA PRO A 125 -7.32 4.69 -20.06
C PRO A 125 -6.20 4.55 -21.09
N GLY A 126 -5.80 3.30 -21.37
CA GLY A 126 -4.80 2.99 -22.39
C GLY A 126 -3.35 3.15 -21.95
N THR A 127 -3.07 3.51 -20.69
CA THR A 127 -1.70 3.55 -20.15
C THR A 127 -1.59 2.73 -18.87
N TYR A 128 -0.36 2.43 -18.48
CA TYR A 128 0.00 1.66 -17.30
C TYR A 128 0.87 2.53 -16.39
N GLU A 129 0.30 3.11 -15.33
CA GLU A 129 1.07 3.99 -14.43
C GLU A 129 1.84 3.18 -13.38
N ASP A 130 2.99 3.68 -12.93
CA ASP A 130 3.75 3.05 -11.86
C ASP A 130 2.89 2.91 -10.59
N GLN A 131 2.89 1.71 -10.00
CA GLN A 131 2.08 1.46 -8.82
C GLN A 131 2.69 0.40 -7.91
N TRP A 132 2.39 0.53 -6.62
CA TRP A 132 2.71 -0.46 -5.61
C TRP A 132 1.45 -0.97 -4.91
N VAL A 133 1.38 -2.29 -4.75
CA VAL A 133 0.29 -2.96 -4.03
C VAL A 133 0.87 -3.96 -3.02
N CYS A 134 0.08 -4.32 -2.01
CA CYS A 134 0.42 -5.42 -1.12
C CYS A 134 -0.21 -6.71 -1.65
N GLU A 135 0.51 -7.82 -1.57
CA GLU A 135 -0.01 -9.14 -1.91
C GLU A 135 0.11 -10.06 -0.70
N TYR A 136 -0.98 -10.71 -0.31
CA TYR A 136 -1.00 -11.59 0.86
C TYR A 136 -1.55 -12.97 0.52
N TRP A 137 -1.15 -13.97 1.30
CA TRP A 137 -1.64 -15.34 1.14
C TRP A 137 -2.99 -15.50 1.86
N HIS A 138 -4.06 -15.67 1.08
CA HIS A 138 -5.38 -15.99 1.60
C HIS A 138 -5.47 -17.49 1.86
N ALA A 139 -5.39 -17.90 3.13
CA ALA A 139 -5.28 -19.30 3.52
C ALA A 139 -6.47 -20.16 3.06
N GLU A 140 -7.70 -19.66 3.26
CA GLU A 140 -8.92 -20.40 2.90
C GLU A 140 -9.05 -20.62 1.38
N GLN A 141 -8.81 -19.56 0.60
CA GLN A 141 -8.85 -19.61 -0.87
C GLN A 141 -7.58 -20.20 -1.49
N LYS A 142 -6.55 -20.49 -0.69
CA LYS A 142 -5.25 -21.03 -1.12
C LYS A 142 -4.63 -20.28 -2.30
N ARG A 143 -4.68 -18.95 -2.26
CA ARG A 143 -4.13 -18.09 -3.33
C ARG A 143 -3.56 -16.79 -2.78
N TRP A 144 -2.75 -16.15 -3.61
CA TRP A 144 -2.30 -14.78 -3.38
C TRP A 144 -3.36 -13.78 -3.84
N VAL A 145 -3.74 -12.88 -2.95
CA VAL A 145 -4.69 -11.78 -3.18
C VAL A 145 -3.92 -10.47 -3.25
N LEU A 146 -4.22 -9.62 -4.25
CA LEU A 146 -3.64 -8.28 -4.38
C LEU A 146 -4.54 -7.26 -3.71
N VAL A 147 -3.95 -6.39 -2.92
CA VAL A 147 -4.63 -5.32 -2.18
C VAL A 147 -3.95 -4.00 -2.50
N ASP A 148 -4.70 -3.07 -3.08
CA ASP A 148 -4.26 -1.69 -3.21
C ASP A 148 -4.83 -0.88 -2.03
N ALA A 149 -4.01 -0.76 -0.98
CA ALA A 149 -4.40 -0.06 0.24
C ALA A 149 -4.51 1.47 0.05
N GLN A 150 -3.99 2.02 -1.05
CA GLN A 150 -4.08 3.45 -1.35
C GLN A 150 -5.48 3.84 -1.84
N LEU A 151 -6.16 2.96 -2.59
CA LEU A 151 -7.46 3.25 -3.20
C LEU A 151 -8.56 3.33 -2.15
N ASP A 152 -8.76 4.52 -1.60
CA ASP A 152 -9.88 4.85 -0.74
C ASP A 152 -11.13 5.24 -1.54
N ASP A 153 -12.19 5.60 -0.84
CA ASP A 153 -13.49 5.86 -1.46
C ASP A 153 -13.46 7.09 -2.38
N LEU A 154 -12.67 8.14 -2.05
CA LEU A 154 -12.51 9.30 -2.93
C LEU A 154 -11.77 8.94 -4.22
N GLN A 155 -10.63 8.25 -4.10
CA GLN A 155 -9.85 7.85 -5.27
C GLN A 155 -10.64 6.93 -6.19
N ARG A 156 -11.39 5.97 -5.62
CA ARG A 156 -12.23 5.06 -6.39
C ARG A 156 -13.34 5.79 -7.13
N ASP A 157 -13.98 6.77 -6.51
CA ASP A 157 -15.00 7.60 -7.17
C ASP A 157 -14.40 8.44 -8.30
N VAL A 158 -13.33 9.19 -8.01
CA VAL A 158 -12.67 10.09 -8.97
C VAL A 158 -12.09 9.33 -10.17
N LEU A 159 -11.49 8.16 -9.95
CA LEU A 159 -10.91 7.32 -11.01
C LEU A 159 -11.93 6.39 -11.67
N GLY A 160 -13.16 6.31 -11.16
CA GLY A 160 -14.18 5.39 -11.67
C GLY A 160 -13.86 3.91 -11.47
N ILE A 161 -13.12 3.56 -10.41
CA ILE A 161 -12.73 2.17 -10.11
C ILE A 161 -13.96 1.33 -9.78
N ARG A 162 -14.16 0.24 -10.54
CA ARG A 162 -15.29 -0.70 -10.35
C ARG A 162 -14.90 -2.05 -9.80
N PHE A 163 -13.61 -2.38 -9.74
CA PHE A 163 -13.12 -3.61 -9.11
C PHE A 163 -12.97 -3.45 -7.59
N ASP A 164 -12.80 -4.59 -6.91
CA ASP A 164 -12.50 -4.61 -5.49
C ASP A 164 -11.02 -4.32 -5.22
N ALA A 165 -10.73 -3.22 -4.52
CA ALA A 165 -9.35 -2.86 -4.15
C ALA A 165 -8.73 -3.84 -3.13
N LEU A 166 -9.54 -4.69 -2.49
CA LEU A 166 -9.10 -5.73 -1.57
C LEU A 166 -8.84 -7.08 -2.28
N ASP A 167 -9.14 -7.18 -3.58
CA ASP A 167 -8.81 -8.32 -4.44
C ASP A 167 -8.60 -7.84 -5.89
N VAL A 168 -7.57 -7.01 -6.08
CA VAL A 168 -7.29 -6.35 -7.35
C VAL A 168 -7.07 -7.39 -8.45
N PRO A 169 -7.83 -7.33 -9.56
CA PRO A 169 -7.66 -8.25 -10.67
C PRO A 169 -6.25 -8.18 -11.29
N ARG A 170 -5.73 -9.32 -11.74
CA ARG A 170 -4.36 -9.44 -12.29
C ARG A 170 -4.16 -8.77 -13.66
N ASN A 171 -5.24 -8.32 -14.29
CA ASN A 171 -5.25 -7.49 -15.49
C ASN A 171 -5.32 -5.99 -15.17
N GLU A 172 -5.69 -5.63 -13.94
CA GLU A 172 -5.71 -4.24 -13.46
C GLU A 172 -4.35 -3.85 -12.88
N PHE A 173 -3.64 -4.80 -12.24
CA PHE A 173 -2.26 -4.60 -11.79
C PHE A 173 -1.29 -5.57 -12.49
N ILE A 174 -0.37 -5.01 -13.27
CA ILE A 174 0.60 -5.74 -14.09
C ILE A 174 1.96 -5.72 -13.40
N VAL A 175 2.43 -6.88 -12.96
CA VAL A 175 3.78 -7.00 -12.38
C VAL A 175 4.85 -6.76 -13.45
N GLY A 176 5.96 -6.10 -13.08
CA GLY A 176 6.97 -5.67 -14.06
C GLY A 176 7.55 -6.79 -14.94
N GLY A 177 7.71 -8.01 -14.41
CA GLY A 177 8.16 -9.16 -15.22
C GLY A 177 7.16 -9.56 -16.32
N LYS A 178 5.86 -9.36 -16.10
CA LYS A 178 4.81 -9.61 -17.10
C LYS A 178 4.81 -8.52 -18.17
N ALA A 179 4.88 -7.24 -17.75
CA ALA A 179 5.01 -6.11 -18.67
C ALA A 179 6.24 -6.28 -19.59
N TRP A 180 7.40 -6.62 -19.01
CA TRP A 180 8.61 -6.91 -19.78
C TRP A 180 8.41 -8.03 -20.81
N HIS A 181 7.72 -9.10 -20.44
CA HIS A 181 7.42 -10.21 -21.35
C HIS A 181 6.51 -9.77 -22.50
N TRP A 182 5.44 -9.01 -22.23
CA TRP A 182 4.53 -8.48 -23.23
C TRP A 182 5.25 -7.61 -24.26
N CYS A 183 6.07 -6.64 -23.81
CA CYS A 183 6.85 -5.81 -24.71
C CYS A 183 7.85 -6.64 -25.53
N ARG A 184 8.35 -7.75 -24.99
CA ARG A 184 9.27 -8.63 -25.72
C ARG A 184 8.62 -9.49 -26.79
N GLN A 185 7.35 -9.85 -26.61
CA GLN A 185 6.54 -10.58 -27.60
C GLN A 185 5.85 -9.65 -28.60
N GLY A 186 5.94 -8.33 -28.43
CA GLY A 186 5.22 -7.36 -29.27
C GLY A 186 3.74 -7.25 -28.95
N GLU A 187 3.33 -7.69 -27.76
CA GLU A 187 1.94 -7.65 -27.27
C GLU A 187 1.58 -6.29 -26.61
N ALA A 188 2.58 -5.45 -26.32
CA ALA A 188 2.40 -4.11 -25.76
C ALA A 188 3.51 -3.16 -26.23
N ASP A 189 3.21 -1.85 -26.32
CA ASP A 189 4.22 -0.82 -26.58
C ASP A 189 4.93 -0.46 -25.26
N PRO A 190 6.27 -0.50 -25.19
CA PRO A 190 7.00 -0.07 -23.99
C PRO A 190 6.76 1.39 -23.61
N ASN A 191 6.27 2.25 -24.50
CA ASN A 191 5.93 3.64 -24.19
C ASN A 191 4.55 3.81 -23.51
N ASP A 192 3.77 2.74 -23.38
CA ASP A 192 2.49 2.75 -22.66
C ASP A 192 2.68 2.57 -21.13
N PHE A 193 3.92 2.28 -20.66
CA PHE A 193 4.30 2.00 -19.27
C PHE A 193 5.16 3.09 -18.64
#